data_AF-A0AAW8L493-F1
#
_entry.id   AF-A0AAW8L493-F1
#
_cell.length_a   1.000
_cell.length_b   1.000
_cell.length_c   1.000
_cell.angle_alpha   90.00
_cell.angle_beta   90.00
_cell.angle_gamma   90.00
#
_symmetry.space_group_name_H-M   'P 1'
#
loop_
_entity.id
_entity.type
_entity.pdbx_description
1 polymer ?
#
loop_
_entity_poly.entity_id
_entity_poly.type
_entity_poly.pdbx_seq_one_letter_code
_entity_poly.pdbx_strand_id
1 'polypeptide(L)'
;IDPTLQQNLAIRYGTVEQAVIGNAIFTNGILQANERQTAILQTRASGFVQRVYGHAVGDMVTQGSPIADISIPEWTGEQTEFLAVLRTGDRSLIQASRQRL
;
A
#
# COMPACT_ATOMS: atom_id res chain seq x y z
N ILE A 1 44.37 -19.51 -54.88
CA ILE A 1 44.85 -18.31 -54.15
C ILE A 1 46.15 -18.70 -53.46
N ASP A 2 47.19 -17.87 -53.51
CA ASP A 2 48.53 -18.18 -52.97
C ASP A 2 48.52 -18.25 -51.42
N PRO A 3 48.92 -19.39 -50.81
CA PRO A 3 48.92 -19.57 -49.35
C PRO A 3 49.88 -18.61 -48.62
N THR A 4 51.00 -18.24 -49.25
CA THR A 4 51.99 -17.35 -48.63
C THR A 4 51.46 -15.91 -48.53
N LEU A 5 50.68 -15.50 -49.52
CA LEU A 5 50.04 -14.19 -49.55
C LEU A 5 48.91 -14.10 -48.51
N GLN A 6 48.18 -15.20 -48.26
CA GLN A 6 47.17 -15.25 -47.20
C GLN A 6 47.76 -15.18 -45.79
N GLN A 7 48.89 -15.87 -45.55
CA GLN A 7 49.58 -15.88 -44.26
C GLN A 7 50.17 -14.49 -43.93
N ASN A 8 50.79 -13.84 -44.92
CA ASN A 8 51.36 -12.49 -44.76
C ASN A 8 50.29 -11.43 -44.47
N LEU A 9 49.04 -11.65 -44.89
CA LEU A 9 47.89 -10.79 -44.64
C LEU A 9 47.13 -11.13 -43.34
N ALA A 10 47.58 -12.15 -42.58
CA ALA A 10 46.99 -12.58 -41.31
C ALA A 10 45.46 -12.80 -41.37
N ILE A 11 44.99 -13.46 -42.42
CA ILE A 11 43.56 -13.71 -42.64
C ILE A 11 43.00 -14.57 -41.48
N ARG A 12 41.87 -14.13 -40.92
CA ARG A 12 41.15 -14.85 -39.85
C ARG A 12 39.83 -15.39 -40.36
N TYR A 13 39.55 -16.64 -40.04
CA TYR A 13 38.28 -17.31 -40.33
C TYR A 13 37.44 -17.42 -39.05
N GLY A 14 36.11 -17.38 -39.19
CA GLY A 14 35.15 -17.67 -38.13
C GLY A 14 34.06 -18.59 -38.66
N THR A 15 33.51 -19.45 -37.80
CA THR A 15 32.40 -20.33 -38.16
C THR A 15 31.11 -19.50 -38.27
N VAL A 16 30.31 -19.76 -39.31
CA VAL A 16 29.02 -19.10 -39.50
C VAL A 16 27.99 -19.73 -38.57
N GLU A 17 27.34 -18.91 -37.75
CA GLU A 17 26.28 -19.35 -36.84
C GLU A 17 25.01 -18.53 -37.07
N GLN A 18 23.86 -19.19 -36.93
CA GLN A 18 22.55 -18.53 -36.94
C GLN A 18 22.13 -18.29 -35.49
N ALA A 19 22.01 -17.02 -35.10
CA ALA A 19 21.60 -16.64 -33.77
C ALA A 19 20.54 -15.53 -33.81
N VAL A 20 19.66 -15.51 -32.81
CA VAL A 20 18.76 -14.38 -32.59
C VAL A 20 19.53 -13.30 -31.84
N ILE A 21 19.86 -12.21 -32.54
CA ILE A 21 20.50 -11.06 -31.92
C ILE A 21 19.40 -10.23 -31.24
N GLY A 22 19.36 -10.25 -29.92
CA GLY A 22 18.50 -9.37 -29.13
C GLY A 22 19.12 -7.97 -29.01
N ASN A 23 18.30 -6.92 -29.06
CA ASN A 23 18.75 -5.57 -28.75
C ASN A 23 18.80 -5.38 -27.23
N ALA A 24 19.98 -5.05 -26.69
CA ALA A 24 20.09 -4.59 -25.31
C ALA A 24 19.74 -3.10 -25.26
N ILE A 25 18.69 -2.74 -24.52
CA ILE A 25 18.30 -1.35 -24.29
C ILE A 25 18.54 -1.04 -22.81
N PHE A 26 19.37 -0.03 -22.56
CA PHE A 26 19.57 0.53 -21.22
C PHE A 26 18.75 1.81 -21.11
N THR A 27 17.84 1.85 -20.14
CA THR A 27 16.99 3.01 -19.86
C THR A 27 17.00 3.32 -18.37
N ASN A 28 16.64 4.55 -18.02
CA ASN A 28 16.34 4.95 -16.65
C ASN A 28 14.87 4.62 -16.29
N GLY A 29 14.59 4.64 -14.99
CA GLY A 29 13.25 4.52 -14.43
C GLY A 29 13.13 5.33 -13.15
N ILE A 30 11.90 5.60 -12.72
CA ILE A 30 11.61 6.32 -11.49
C ILE A 30 11.04 5.32 -10.47
N LEU A 31 11.60 5.33 -9.26
CA LEU A 31 11.02 4.60 -8.14
C LEU A 31 9.89 5.45 -7.54
N GLN A 32 8.68 4.88 -7.49
CA GLN A 32 7.51 5.52 -6.92
C GLN A 32 6.88 4.64 -5.84
N ALA A 33 6.06 5.25 -4.99
CA ALA A 33 5.27 4.51 -4.02
C ALA A 33 4.31 3.55 -4.74
N ASN A 34 4.04 2.40 -4.13
CA ASN A 34 3.07 1.46 -4.66
C ASN A 34 1.65 2.02 -4.49
N GLU A 35 1.06 2.54 -5.55
CA GLU A 35 -0.27 3.15 -5.53
C GLU A 35 -1.36 2.18 -5.05
N ARG A 36 -1.17 0.87 -5.21
CA ARG A 36 -2.09 -0.17 -4.71
C ARG A 36 -2.05 -0.33 -3.19
N GLN A 37 -1.03 0.22 -2.53
CA GLN A 37 -0.83 0.20 -1.08
C GLN A 37 -1.03 1.59 -0.47
N THR A 38 -2.00 2.34 -0.99
CA THR A 38 -2.37 3.67 -0.49
C THR A 38 -3.54 3.58 0.48
N ALA A 39 -3.44 4.24 1.63
CA ALA A 39 -4.54 4.39 2.58
C ALA A 39 -4.73 5.87 2.95
N ILE A 40 -5.97 6.33 2.90
CA ILE A 40 -6.37 7.66 3.38
C ILE A 40 -7.26 7.45 4.59
N LEU A 41 -6.82 7.94 5.75
CA LEU A 41 -7.57 7.80 7.00
C LEU A 41 -8.52 8.99 7.15
N GLN A 42 -9.80 8.68 7.27
CA GLN A 42 -10.86 9.66 7.56
C GLN A 42 -11.66 9.20 8.77
N THR A 43 -12.12 10.15 9.56
CA THR A 43 -13.03 9.84 10.66
C THR A 43 -14.36 9.36 10.10
N ARG A 44 -14.98 8.37 10.76
CA ARG A 44 -16.30 7.85 10.37
C ARG A 44 -17.44 8.81 10.70
N ALA A 45 -17.17 9.73 11.62
CA ALA A 45 -18.13 10.58 12.29
C ALA A 45 -17.46 11.90 12.68
N SER A 46 -18.27 12.90 13.03
CA SER A 46 -17.76 14.22 13.41
C SER A 46 -17.32 14.22 14.87
N GLY A 47 -16.21 14.90 15.16
CA GLY A 47 -15.62 14.82 16.49
C GLY A 47 -14.51 15.83 16.73
N PHE A 48 -13.90 15.72 17.91
CA PHE A 48 -12.81 16.57 18.36
C PHE A 48 -11.56 15.74 18.63
N VAL A 49 -10.41 16.22 18.19
CA VAL A 49 -9.12 15.59 18.48
C VAL A 49 -8.81 15.77 19.96
N GLN A 50 -8.59 14.66 20.67
CA GLN A 50 -8.18 14.66 22.08
C GLN A 50 -6.66 14.61 22.23
N ARG A 51 -5.99 13.83 21.36
CA ARG A 51 -4.56 13.62 21.37
C ARG A 51 -4.06 13.32 19.97
N VAL A 52 -2.85 13.78 19.66
CA VAL A 52 -2.10 13.39 18.47
C VAL A 52 -0.82 12.66 18.90
N TYR A 53 -0.43 11.67 18.12
CA TYR A 53 0.83 10.97 18.29
C TYR A 53 1.87 11.68 17.42
N GLY A 54 3.09 11.85 17.93
CA GLY A 54 4.14 12.70 17.33
C GLY A 54 4.67 12.17 16.00
N HIS A 55 3.85 12.23 14.96
CA HIS A 55 4.16 11.85 13.59
C HIS A 55 4.21 13.09 12.71
N ALA A 56 5.16 13.10 11.79
CA ALA A 56 5.31 14.11 10.76
C ALA A 56 5.12 13.50 9.36
N VAL A 57 4.88 14.36 8.38
CA VAL A 57 4.81 13.94 6.97
C VAL A 57 6.16 13.37 6.55
N GLY A 58 6.15 12.15 6.01
CA GLY A 58 7.35 11.43 5.60
C GLY A 58 7.81 10.37 6.60
N ASP A 59 7.26 10.34 7.81
CA ASP A 59 7.55 9.29 8.78
C ASP A 59 7.01 7.94 8.29
N MET A 60 7.78 6.88 8.55
CA MET A 60 7.33 5.52 8.31
C MET A 60 6.41 5.07 9.45
N VAL A 61 5.16 4.76 9.13
CA VAL A 61 4.17 4.22 10.07
C VAL A 61 3.84 2.78 9.74
N THR A 62 3.70 1.93 10.76
CA THR A 62 3.35 0.52 10.59
C THR A 62 1.85 0.31 10.81
N GLN A 63 1.31 -0.81 10.32
CA GLN A 63 -0.08 -1.15 10.56
C GLN A 63 -0.37 -1.23 12.07
N GLY A 64 -1.42 -0.53 12.51
CA GLY A 64 -1.80 -0.44 13.92
C GLY A 64 -1.12 0.66 14.72
N SER A 65 -0.20 1.44 14.12
CA SER A 65 0.37 2.61 14.77
C SER A 65 -0.73 3.65 15.06
N PRO A 66 -0.81 4.18 16.30
CA PRO A 66 -1.81 5.17 16.67
C PRO A 66 -1.50 6.51 16.01
N ILE A 67 -2.52 7.17 15.44
CA ILE A 67 -2.38 8.46 14.73
C ILE A 67 -2.95 9.60 15.57
N ALA A 68 -4.21 9.47 15.99
CA ALA A 68 -4.88 10.42 16.86
C ALA A 68 -6.02 9.74 17.64
N ASP A 69 -6.29 10.24 18.84
CA ASP A 69 -7.47 9.90 19.63
C ASP A 69 -8.55 10.95 19.33
N ILE A 70 -9.76 10.51 18.99
CA ILE A 70 -10.85 11.38 18.54
C ILE A 70 -12.10 11.11 19.37
N SER A 71 -12.63 12.17 19.97
CA SER A 71 -13.91 12.17 20.68
C SER A 71 -15.05 12.33 19.70
N ILE A 72 -16.00 11.40 19.67
CA ILE A 72 -17.18 11.47 18.79
C ILE A 72 -18.44 11.57 19.67
N PRO A 73 -18.96 12.78 19.92
CA PRO A 73 -20.07 12.99 20.86
C PRO A 73 -21.34 12.26 20.47
N GLU A 74 -21.63 12.18 19.16
CA GLU A 74 -22.86 11.58 18.64
C GLU A 74 -23.03 10.11 19.03
N TRP A 75 -21.94 9.36 19.21
CA TRP A 75 -22.00 7.96 19.67
C TRP A 75 -22.41 7.81 21.13
N THR A 76 -22.28 8.86 21.94
CA THR A 76 -22.61 8.79 23.38
C THR A 76 -24.11 8.57 23.61
N GLY A 77 -24.96 9.18 22.78
CA GLY A 77 -26.42 9.01 22.86
C GLY A 77 -26.84 7.58 22.53
N GLU A 78 -26.41 7.08 21.38
CA GLU A 78 -26.70 5.72 20.89
C GLU A 78 -26.19 4.64 21.86
N GLN A 79 -24.98 4.79 22.39
CA GLN A 79 -24.44 3.85 23.39
C GLN A 79 -25.26 3.87 24.68
N THR A 80 -25.74 5.04 25.12
CA THR A 80 -26.58 5.15 26.32
C THR A 80 -27.93 4.45 26.11
N GLU A 81 -28.53 4.57 24.93
CA GLU A 81 -29.76 3.85 24.58
C GLU A 81 -29.51 2.33 24.53
N PHE A 82 -28.42 1.89 23.89
CA PHE A 82 -28.04 0.48 23.87
C PHE A 82 -27.87 -0.10 25.29
N LEU A 83 -27.20 0.63 26.19
CA LEU A 83 -27.05 0.24 27.59
C LEU A 83 -28.39 0.21 28.34
N ALA A 84 -29.32 1.12 28.01
CA ALA A 84 -30.67 1.08 28.56
C ALA A 84 -31.44 -0.16 28.12
N VAL A 85 -31.34 -0.53 26.83
CA VAL A 85 -31.95 -1.75 26.28
C VAL A 85 -31.29 -3.02 26.83
N LEU A 86 -29.98 -3.03 27.07
CA LEU A 86 -29.31 -4.16 27.73
C LEU A 86 -29.89 -4.46 29.12
N ARG A 87 -30.33 -3.43 29.86
CA ARG A 87 -30.94 -3.59 31.19
C ARG A 87 -32.34 -4.20 31.14
N THR A 88 -33.03 -4.18 29.99
CA THR A 88 -34.38 -4.78 29.87
C THR A 88 -34.33 -6.30 29.73
N GLY A 89 -33.18 -6.86 29.32
CA GLY A 89 -33.00 -8.31 29.13
C GLY A 89 -33.68 -8.89 27.89
N ASP A 90 -34.35 -8.07 27.07
CA ASP A 90 -35.01 -8.52 25.86
C ASP A 90 -33.99 -8.74 24.74
N ARG A 91 -33.74 -10.01 24.41
CA ARG A 91 -32.76 -10.40 23.39
C ARG A 91 -33.07 -9.86 22.00
N SER A 92 -34.35 -9.71 21.64
CA SER A 92 -34.75 -9.21 20.33
C SER A 92 -34.44 -7.72 20.19
N LEU A 93 -34.75 -6.94 21.23
CA LEU A 93 -34.47 -5.51 21.29
C LEU A 93 -32.97 -5.22 21.36
N ILE A 94 -32.21 -6.02 22.10
CA ILE A 94 -30.74 -5.89 22.18
C ILE A 94 -30.08 -6.10 20.81
N GLN A 95 -30.53 -7.08 20.03
CA GLN A 95 -29.99 -7.30 18.68
C GLN A 95 -30.34 -6.15 17.74
N ALA A 96 -31.57 -5.64 17.82
CA ALA A 96 -32.03 -4.51 17.01
C ALA A 96 -31.30 -3.20 17.35
N SER A 97 -31.02 -2.92 18.62
CA SER A 97 -30.26 -1.73 19.02
C SER A 97 -28.77 -1.84 18.65
N ARG A 98 -28.18 -3.04 18.70
CA ARG A 98 -26.79 -3.27 18.25
C ARG A 98 -26.57 -3.00 16.76
N GLN A 99 -27.57 -3.26 15.92
CA GLN A 99 -27.48 -3.03 14.47
C GLN A 99 -27.50 -1.54 14.08
N ARG A 100 -27.88 -0.64 15.01
CA ARG A 100 -27.92 0.82 14.78
C ARG A 100 -26.63 1.54 15.13
N LEU A 101 -25.71 0.89 15.85
CA LEU A 101 -24.35 1.38 16.18
C LEU A 101 -23.40 1.17 15.01
#